data_AF-A0AB38JGV4-F1
#
_entry.id   AF-A0AB38JGV4-F1
#
_cell.length_a   1.000
_cell.length_b   1.000
_cell.length_c   1.000
_cell.angle_alpha   90.00
_cell.angle_beta   90.00
_cell.angle_gamma   90.00
#
_symmetry.space_group_name_H-M   'P 1'
#
loop_
_entity.id
_entity.type
_entity.pdbx_description
1 polymer ?
#
loop_
_entity_poly.entity_id
_entity_poly.type
_entity_poly.pdbx_seq_one_letter_code
_entity_poly.pdbx_strand_id
1 'polypeptide(L)'
;MRALTDQQIRDSFVNASRKEVADLSLPAGFDDLDWESFDHLGWRDRKIGRRAYVVVPLEDRLVGVLLRQADANPRSRAQCSWCRDIRLPNDVVFFGAKKAGPAGRAGDTLGTLVCADFQCSANVRTRPSVAYIGFDVEAAKAERIATLRVKTTGFVREVLGES
;
A
#
# COMPACT_ATOMS: atom_id res chain seq x y z
N MET A 1 11.95 -4.85 2.69
CA MET A 1 11.58 -4.42 4.07
C MET A 1 12.21 -5.38 5.08
N ARG A 2 12.38 -4.99 6.35
CA ARG A 2 12.72 -5.95 7.43
C ARG A 2 11.51 -6.82 7.79
N ALA A 3 11.76 -8.05 8.25
CA ALA A 3 10.70 -8.91 8.75
C ALA A 3 9.94 -8.26 9.91
N LEU A 4 8.61 -8.36 9.88
CA LEU A 4 7.73 -7.81 10.91
C LEU A 4 7.03 -8.95 11.65
N THR A 5 6.84 -8.76 12.95
CA THR A 5 5.99 -9.64 13.78
C THR A 5 4.52 -9.21 13.67
N ASP A 6 3.59 -10.11 14.00
CA ASP A 6 2.16 -9.79 14.12
C ASP A 6 1.94 -8.59 15.06
N GLN A 7 2.61 -8.60 16.21
CA GLN A 7 2.50 -7.53 17.20
C GLN A 7 2.94 -6.17 16.63
N GLN A 8 4.08 -6.11 15.93
CA GLN A 8 4.54 -4.88 15.28
C GLN A 8 3.55 -4.36 14.23
N ILE A 9 2.89 -5.26 13.50
CA ILE A 9 1.85 -4.88 12.53
C ILE A 9 0.65 -4.28 13.26
N ARG A 10 0.14 -4.95 14.30
CA ARG A 10 -1.02 -4.50 15.07
C ARG A 10 -0.78 -3.15 15.74
N ASP A 11 0.40 -2.95 16.31
CA ASP A 11 0.77 -1.71 17.01
C ASP A 11 0.98 -0.53 16.06
N SER A 12 1.17 -0.80 14.76
CA SER A 12 1.39 0.25 13.76
C SER A 12 0.12 1.01 13.35
N PHE A 13 -1.08 0.48 13.62
CA PHE A 13 -2.32 1.04 13.06
C PHE A 13 -2.73 2.38 13.66
N VAL A 14 -2.89 3.40 12.80
CA VAL A 14 -3.16 4.79 13.24
C VAL A 14 -4.61 5.25 13.03
N ASN A 15 -5.37 4.55 12.18
CA ASN A 15 -6.73 4.91 11.80
C ASN A 15 -7.78 3.80 12.04
N ALA A 16 -7.41 2.78 12.81
CA ALA A 16 -8.28 1.66 13.16
C ALA A 16 -8.55 1.63 14.67
N SER A 17 -9.75 1.18 15.05
CA SER A 17 -10.07 0.91 16.45
C SER A 17 -9.34 -0.33 16.97
N ARG A 18 -9.19 -0.46 18.30
CA ARG A 18 -8.62 -1.66 18.93
C ARG A 18 -9.31 -2.95 18.47
N LYS A 19 -10.63 -2.91 18.29
CA LYS A 19 -11.39 -4.06 17.79
C LYS A 19 -11.07 -4.36 16.33
N GLU A 20 -11.01 -3.35 15.47
CA GLU A 20 -10.64 -3.56 14.05
C GLU A 20 -9.22 -4.12 13.90
N VAL A 21 -8.29 -3.70 14.76
CA VAL A 21 -6.93 -4.25 14.81
C VAL A 21 -6.91 -5.68 15.35
N ALA A 22 -7.69 -5.99 16.40
CA ALA A 22 -7.79 -7.35 16.92
C ALA A 22 -8.39 -8.33 15.89
N ASP A 23 -9.41 -7.87 15.15
CA ASP A 23 -10.13 -8.68 14.17
C ASP A 23 -9.35 -8.88 12.85
N LEU A 24 -8.23 -8.17 12.64
CA LEU A 24 -7.48 -8.24 11.38
C LEU A 24 -6.93 -9.65 11.13
N SER A 25 -7.10 -10.13 9.90
CA SER A 25 -6.40 -11.32 9.42
C SER A 25 -5.07 -10.95 8.80
N LEU A 26 -3.97 -11.60 9.20
CA LEU A 26 -2.67 -11.49 8.52
C LEU A 26 -2.75 -12.02 7.08
N PRO A 27 -1.84 -11.58 6.18
CA PRO A 27 -1.78 -12.12 4.82
C PRO A 27 -1.52 -13.63 4.84
N ALA A 28 -1.97 -14.32 3.78
CA ALA A 28 -1.69 -15.74 3.62
C ALA A 28 -0.18 -15.98 3.50
N GLY A 29 0.33 -17.03 4.14
CA GLY A 29 1.77 -17.35 4.14
C GLY A 29 2.62 -16.29 4.85
N PHE A 30 2.08 -15.62 5.88
CA PHE A 30 2.77 -14.54 6.60
C PHE A 30 4.19 -14.92 7.06
N ASP A 31 4.34 -16.13 7.58
CA ASP A 31 5.63 -16.64 8.09
C ASP A 31 6.64 -16.93 6.97
N ASP A 32 6.18 -17.06 5.73
CA ASP A 32 6.98 -17.40 4.54
C ASP A 32 7.19 -16.20 3.59
N LEU A 33 6.80 -14.99 4.00
CA LEU A 33 6.93 -13.81 3.16
C LEU A 33 8.40 -13.48 2.87
N ASP A 34 8.73 -13.27 1.59
CA ASP A 34 9.98 -12.64 1.18
C ASP A 34 9.93 -11.14 1.48
N TRP A 35 10.27 -10.78 2.71
CA TRP A 35 10.25 -9.41 3.20
C TRP A 35 11.09 -8.44 2.38
N GLU A 36 12.18 -8.89 1.74
CA GLU A 36 13.07 -8.05 0.95
C GLU A 36 12.41 -7.57 -0.36
N SER A 37 11.47 -8.36 -0.88
CA SER A 37 10.69 -8.01 -2.07
C SER A 37 9.68 -6.87 -1.87
N PHE A 38 9.37 -6.50 -0.61
CA PHE A 38 8.37 -5.49 -0.27
C PHE A 38 8.98 -4.12 0.06
N ASP A 39 8.37 -3.06 -0.48
CA ASP A 39 8.59 -1.66 -0.04
C ASP A 39 7.52 -1.18 0.96
N HIS A 40 6.36 -1.84 0.94
CA HIS A 40 5.27 -1.77 1.91
C HIS A 40 4.59 -3.15 1.92
N LEU A 41 3.95 -3.51 3.04
CA LEU A 41 3.15 -4.73 3.14
C LEU A 41 1.68 -4.35 3.00
N GLY A 42 1.04 -4.69 1.89
CA GLY A 42 -0.38 -4.47 1.67
C GLY A 42 -1.13 -5.77 1.41
N TRP A 43 -2.33 -5.93 1.96
CA TRP A 43 -3.14 -7.14 1.77
C TRP A 43 -4.63 -6.87 1.99
N ARG A 44 -5.47 -7.79 1.51
CA ARG A 44 -6.91 -7.79 1.79
C ARG A 44 -7.25 -8.65 3.00
N ASP A 45 -8.25 -8.22 3.75
CA ASP A 45 -8.79 -9.04 4.82
C ASP A 45 -9.54 -10.26 4.24
N ARG A 46 -9.21 -11.45 4.74
CA ARG A 46 -9.80 -12.70 4.24
C ARG A 46 -11.21 -12.96 4.75
N LYS A 47 -11.60 -12.30 5.84
CA LYS A 47 -12.90 -12.45 6.52
C LYS A 47 -13.85 -11.31 6.15
N ILE A 48 -13.32 -10.14 5.77
CA ILE A 48 -14.08 -8.91 5.54
C ILE A 48 -13.75 -8.37 4.14
N GLY A 49 -14.51 -8.79 3.13
CA GLY A 49 -14.11 -8.71 1.72
C GLY A 49 -13.73 -7.33 1.14
N ARG A 50 -14.24 -6.22 1.69
CA ARG A 50 -13.87 -4.86 1.25
C ARG A 50 -12.84 -4.18 2.14
N ARG A 51 -12.38 -4.85 3.20
CA ARG A 51 -11.34 -4.33 4.08
C ARG A 51 -9.98 -4.74 3.55
N ALA A 52 -9.06 -3.81 3.59
CA ALA A 52 -7.67 -4.03 3.27
C ALA A 52 -6.79 -3.27 4.26
N TYR A 53 -5.51 -3.59 4.23
CA TYR A 53 -4.53 -3.04 5.13
C TYR A 53 -3.26 -2.72 4.36
N VAL A 54 -2.56 -1.69 4.81
CA VAL A 54 -1.20 -1.42 4.37
C VAL A 54 -0.34 -1.03 5.56
N VAL A 55 0.87 -1.57 5.64
CA VAL A 55 1.91 -1.18 6.59
C VAL A 55 3.09 -0.61 5.80
N VAL A 56 3.40 0.65 6.08
CA VAL A 56 4.46 1.41 5.39
C VAL A 56 5.55 1.76 6.41
N PRO A 57 6.83 1.48 6.14
CA PRO A 57 7.93 2.04 6.91
C PRO A 57 8.00 3.54 6.65
N LEU A 58 7.93 4.32 7.72
CA LEU A 58 8.05 5.77 7.67
C LEU A 58 9.16 6.17 8.63
N GLU A 59 10.32 6.52 8.07
CA GLU A 59 11.53 6.87 8.84
C GLU A 59 11.92 5.74 9.81
N ASP A 60 11.80 5.98 11.12
CA ASP A 60 12.15 5.04 12.20
C ASP A 60 10.96 4.22 12.72
N ARG A 61 9.75 4.44 12.19
CA ARG A 61 8.52 3.77 12.65
C ARG A 61 7.76 3.05 11.54
N LEU A 62 6.77 2.27 11.95
CA LEU A 62 5.81 1.61 11.07
C LEU A 62 4.47 2.32 11.17
N VAL A 63 3.82 2.54 10.03
CA VAL A 63 2.48 3.12 9.97
C VAL A 63 1.55 2.15 9.25
N GLY A 64 0.61 1.61 10.02
CA GLY A 64 -0.47 0.76 9.56
C GLY A 64 -1.72 1.60 9.25
N VAL A 65 -2.33 1.34 8.11
CA VAL A 65 -3.56 2.01 7.67
C VAL A 65 -4.58 0.98 7.25
N LEU A 66 -5.76 1.03 7.88
CA LEU A 66 -6.94 0.31 7.43
C LEU A 66 -7.57 1.06 6.27
N LEU A 67 -7.81 0.31 5.20
CA LEU A 67 -8.39 0.75 3.94
C LEU A 67 -9.74 0.07 3.73
N ARG A 68 -10.66 0.78 3.07
CA ARG A 68 -11.94 0.21 2.61
C ARG A 68 -12.06 0.44 1.12
N GLN A 69 -12.23 -0.63 0.36
CA GLN A 69 -12.48 -0.55 -1.08
C GLN A 69 -13.86 0.07 -1.31
N ALA A 70 -13.95 1.00 -2.26
CA ALA A 70 -15.23 1.53 -2.71
C ALA A 70 -16.05 0.47 -3.45
N ASP A 71 -17.36 0.63 -3.42
CA ASP A 71 -18.33 -0.27 -4.06
C ASP A 71 -18.17 -0.31 -5.58
N ALA A 72 -17.89 0.85 -6.16
CA ALA A 72 -17.70 1.00 -7.59
C ALA A 72 -16.24 0.77 -7.96
N ASN A 73 -16.01 -0.10 -8.95
CA ASN A 73 -14.74 -0.20 -9.62
C ASN A 73 -14.61 0.91 -10.69
N PRO A 74 -13.39 1.37 -11.01
CA PRO A 74 -13.17 2.27 -12.13
C PRO A 74 -13.75 1.71 -13.44
N ARG A 75 -14.45 2.56 -14.20
CA ARG A 75 -15.10 2.15 -15.47
C ARG A 75 -14.12 1.96 -16.64
N SER A 76 -12.90 2.48 -16.49
CA SER A 76 -11.81 2.35 -17.44
C SER A 76 -10.53 1.97 -16.68
N ARG A 77 -9.50 1.53 -17.41
CA ARG A 77 -8.22 1.12 -16.81
C ARG A 77 -7.61 2.30 -16.05
N ALA A 78 -7.69 2.26 -14.72
CA ALA A 78 -7.11 3.26 -13.84
C ALA A 78 -5.61 3.03 -13.67
N GLN A 79 -4.86 4.12 -13.46
CA GLN A 79 -3.46 4.05 -13.06
C GLN A 79 -3.37 4.00 -11.53
N CYS A 80 -2.50 3.14 -11.01
CA CYS A 80 -2.20 3.14 -9.59
C CYS A 80 -1.44 4.41 -9.17
N SER A 81 -1.91 5.08 -8.13
CA SER A 81 -1.30 6.27 -7.54
C SER A 81 0.07 6.01 -6.90
N TRP A 82 0.40 4.75 -6.58
CA TRP A 82 1.65 4.38 -5.92
C TRP A 82 2.72 3.91 -6.91
N CYS A 83 2.53 2.78 -7.57
CA CYS A 83 3.55 2.24 -8.48
C CYS A 83 3.60 2.96 -9.83
N ARG A 84 2.54 3.70 -10.21
CA ARG A 84 2.45 4.53 -11.42
C ARG A 84 2.77 3.81 -12.73
N ASP A 85 2.75 2.49 -12.72
CA ASP A 85 3.03 1.68 -13.90
C ASP A 85 1.87 1.82 -14.89
N ILE A 86 2.20 2.10 -16.15
CA ILE A 86 1.22 2.23 -17.24
C ILE A 86 0.92 0.89 -17.92
N ARG A 87 1.71 -0.15 -17.62
CA ARG A 87 1.59 -1.52 -18.16
C ARG A 87 1.15 -2.53 -17.11
N LEU A 88 0.38 -2.09 -16.12
CA LEU A 88 -0.13 -2.96 -15.07
C LEU A 88 -0.84 -4.20 -15.62
N PRO A 89 -0.43 -5.42 -15.23
CA PRO A 89 -1.13 -6.64 -15.61
C PRO A 89 -2.41 -6.87 -14.78
N ASN A 90 -2.58 -6.08 -13.71
CA ASN A 90 -3.62 -6.26 -12.71
C ASN A 90 -4.59 -5.06 -12.66
N ASP A 91 -5.73 -5.30 -12.02
CA ASP A 91 -6.72 -4.26 -11.75
C ASP A 91 -6.23 -3.23 -10.73
N VAL A 92 -6.77 -2.02 -10.85
CA VAL A 92 -6.60 -0.92 -9.90
C VAL A 92 -7.97 -0.54 -9.37
N VAL A 93 -8.10 -0.47 -8.05
CA VAL A 93 -9.36 -0.17 -7.35
C VAL A 93 -9.21 1.08 -6.49
N PHE A 94 -10.34 1.68 -6.14
CA PHE A 94 -10.36 2.84 -5.26
C PHE A 94 -10.48 2.39 -3.79
N PHE A 95 -9.57 2.86 -2.96
CA PHE A 95 -9.60 2.69 -1.51
C PHE A 95 -9.84 4.04 -0.83
N GLY A 96 -10.71 4.04 0.18
CA GLY A 96 -10.83 5.11 1.15
C GLY A 96 -10.14 4.74 2.47
N ALA A 97 -9.48 5.70 3.09
CA ALA A 97 -8.86 5.59 4.41
C ALA A 97 -9.37 6.73 5.29
N LYS A 98 -9.80 6.45 6.53
CA LYS A 98 -10.01 7.54 7.50
C LYS A 98 -8.67 8.17 7.83
N LYS A 99 -8.62 9.50 7.99
CA LYS A 99 -7.45 10.17 8.58
C LYS A 99 -7.23 9.67 10.02
N ALA A 100 -6.02 9.83 10.54
CA ALA A 100 -5.72 9.52 11.92
C ALA A 100 -6.36 10.56 12.87
N GLY A 101 -6.49 10.20 14.15
CA GLY A 101 -6.81 11.15 15.20
C GLY A 101 -8.20 11.82 15.10
N PRO A 102 -8.35 13.07 15.59
CA PRO A 102 -9.62 13.79 15.62
C PRO A 102 -10.27 13.96 14.24
N ALA A 103 -9.49 14.23 13.19
CA ALA A 103 -10.01 14.43 11.84
C ALA A 103 -10.76 13.18 11.34
N GLY A 104 -10.16 11.99 11.46
CA GLY A 104 -10.84 10.75 11.09
C GLY A 104 -12.08 10.43 11.93
N ARG A 105 -12.10 10.85 13.21
CA ARG A 105 -13.30 10.74 14.06
C ARG A 105 -14.42 11.68 13.62
N ALA A 106 -14.08 12.84 13.06
CA ALA A 106 -15.02 13.76 12.44
C ALA A 106 -15.49 13.31 11.04
N GLY A 107 -14.92 12.23 10.51
CA GLY A 107 -15.32 11.64 9.23
C GLY A 107 -14.42 11.95 8.05
N ASP A 108 -13.29 12.66 8.27
CA ASP A 108 -12.35 12.95 7.20
C ASP A 108 -11.71 11.68 6.63
N THR A 109 -11.71 11.57 5.31
CA THR A 109 -11.17 10.43 4.58
C THR A 109 -10.27 10.87 3.43
N LEU A 110 -9.29 10.03 3.13
CA LEU A 110 -8.41 10.15 1.98
C LEU A 110 -8.73 9.03 0.99
N GLY A 111 -8.88 9.39 -0.28
CA GLY A 111 -9.09 8.46 -1.38
C GLY A 111 -7.80 8.18 -2.16
N THR A 112 -7.58 6.95 -2.60
CA THR A 112 -6.43 6.59 -3.43
C THR A 112 -6.74 5.42 -4.37
N LEU A 113 -6.13 5.42 -5.56
CA LEU A 113 -6.21 4.33 -6.53
C LEU A 113 -4.99 3.42 -6.38
N VAL A 114 -5.21 2.15 -6.01
CA VAL A 114 -4.12 1.20 -5.71
C VAL A 114 -4.34 -0.10 -6.47
N CYS A 115 -3.26 -0.79 -6.82
CA CYS A 115 -3.33 -2.16 -7.33
C CYS A 115 -4.19 -3.02 -6.41
N ALA A 116 -5.14 -3.77 -6.97
CA ALA A 116 -6.22 -4.40 -6.23
C ALA A 116 -5.73 -5.31 -5.08
N ASP A 117 -4.59 -5.98 -5.27
CA ASP A 117 -3.97 -6.86 -4.28
C ASP A 117 -2.56 -6.37 -3.89
N PHE A 118 -2.34 -5.05 -3.93
CA PHE A 118 -1.09 -4.41 -3.52
C PHE A 118 0.16 -4.93 -4.24
N GLN A 119 0.01 -5.36 -5.50
CA GLN A 119 1.11 -5.85 -6.34
C GLN A 119 2.19 -4.79 -6.67
N CYS A 120 2.04 -3.57 -6.16
CA CYS A 120 2.91 -2.43 -6.40
C CYS A 120 4.41 -2.74 -6.28
N SER A 121 4.84 -3.46 -5.22
CA SER A 121 6.25 -3.82 -5.00
C SER A 121 6.78 -4.78 -6.08
N ALA A 122 5.96 -5.74 -6.51
CA ALA A 122 6.31 -6.63 -7.62
C ALA A 122 6.36 -5.86 -8.95
N ASN A 123 5.35 -5.02 -9.21
CA ASN A 123 5.21 -4.28 -10.45
C ASN A 123 6.41 -3.36 -10.73
N VAL A 124 6.91 -2.62 -9.72
CA VAL A 124 8.08 -1.75 -9.90
C VAL A 124 9.39 -2.49 -10.15
N ARG A 125 9.47 -3.77 -9.77
CA ARG A 125 10.63 -4.65 -10.00
C ARG A 125 10.57 -5.37 -11.34
N THR A 126 9.42 -5.41 -12.01
CA THR A 126 9.29 -5.98 -13.36
C THR A 126 10.21 -5.25 -14.32
N ARG A 127 10.99 -6.02 -15.10
CA ARG A 127 11.94 -5.49 -16.07
C ARG A 127 11.24 -4.53 -17.04
N PRO A 128 11.59 -3.24 -17.07
CA PRO A 128 11.03 -2.32 -18.05
C PRO A 128 11.46 -2.72 -19.47
N SER A 129 10.60 -2.49 -20.46
CA SER A 129 11.03 -2.53 -21.86
C SER A 129 12.20 -1.58 -22.08
N VAL A 130 13.15 -2.00 -22.90
CA VAL A 130 14.24 -1.15 -23.37
C VAL A 130 13.63 -0.02 -24.22
N ALA A 131 13.73 1.22 -23.77
CA ALA A 131 13.16 2.37 -24.49
C ALA A 131 14.01 2.78 -25.71
N TYR A 132 15.34 2.59 -25.62
CA TYR A 132 16.32 2.89 -26.65
C TYR A 132 17.62 2.10 -26.41
N ILE A 133 18.51 2.05 -27.40
CA ILE A 133 19.81 1.36 -27.29
C ILE A 133 20.67 2.04 -26.22
N GLY A 134 21.15 1.27 -25.24
CA GLY A 134 21.91 1.79 -24.10
C GLY A 134 21.04 2.26 -22.92
N PHE A 135 19.73 1.98 -22.93
CA PHE A 135 18.85 2.27 -21.80
C PHE A 135 19.28 1.49 -20.54
N ASP A 136 19.53 2.21 -19.45
CA ASP A 136 19.86 1.62 -18.16
C ASP A 136 18.59 1.11 -17.46
N VAL A 137 18.33 -0.18 -17.67
CA VAL A 137 17.19 -0.91 -17.12
C VAL A 137 17.21 -0.93 -15.59
N GLU A 138 18.38 -1.05 -14.97
CA GLU A 138 18.48 -1.16 -13.52
C GLU A 138 18.30 0.20 -12.84
N ALA A 139 18.84 1.28 -13.42
CA ALA A 139 18.56 2.64 -12.96
C ALA A 139 17.06 2.97 -13.05
N ALA A 140 16.41 2.63 -14.17
CA ALA A 140 14.98 2.85 -14.34
C ALA A 140 14.12 2.04 -13.33
N LYS A 141 14.54 0.81 -13.02
CA LYS A 141 13.91 -0.01 -11.98
C LYS A 141 14.11 0.59 -10.59
N ALA A 142 15.31 1.06 -10.27
CA ALA A 142 15.61 1.73 -9.00
C ALA A 142 14.77 3.00 -8.81
N GLU A 143 14.59 3.81 -9.86
CA GLU A 143 13.74 4.99 -9.83
C GLU A 143 12.27 4.66 -9.56
N ARG A 144 11.74 3.60 -10.17
CA ARG A 144 10.36 3.12 -9.93
C ARG A 144 10.16 2.67 -8.48
N ILE A 145 11.14 1.97 -7.92
CA ILE A 145 11.14 1.57 -6.50
C ILE A 145 11.18 2.81 -5.59
N ALA A 146 12.06 3.77 -5.88
CA ALA A 146 12.14 5.01 -5.11
C ALA A 146 10.83 5.81 -5.17
N THR A 147 10.23 5.93 -6.35
CA THR A 147 8.93 6.58 -6.55
C THR A 147 7.83 5.89 -5.74
N LEU A 148 7.79 4.55 -5.75
CA LEU A 148 6.83 3.79 -4.95
C LEU A 148 6.95 4.15 -3.47
N ARG A 149 8.17 4.13 -2.92
CA ARG A 149 8.43 4.49 -1.52
C ARG A 149 7.93 5.89 -1.20
N VAL A 150 8.29 6.88 -2.01
CA VAL A 150 7.84 8.29 -1.84
C VAL A 150 6.32 8.41 -1.86
N LYS A 151 5.64 7.71 -2.77
CA LYS A 151 4.17 7.77 -2.87
C LYS A 151 3.48 7.09 -1.69
N THR A 152 4.00 5.95 -1.23
CA THR A 152 3.44 5.26 -0.07
C THR A 152 3.68 6.02 1.24
N THR A 153 4.88 6.61 1.43
CA THR A 153 5.17 7.42 2.61
C THR A 153 4.38 8.72 2.61
N GLY A 154 4.26 9.39 1.46
CA GLY A 154 3.40 10.57 1.30
C GLY A 154 1.94 10.28 1.65
N PHE A 155 1.40 9.16 1.16
CA PHE A 155 0.03 8.74 1.51
C PHE A 155 -0.16 8.56 3.02
N VAL A 156 0.75 7.87 3.72
CA VAL A 156 0.59 7.67 5.16
C VAL A 156 0.81 8.96 5.95
N ARG A 157 1.69 9.88 5.51
CA ARG A 157 1.80 11.22 6.11
C ARG A 157 0.52 12.02 5.98
N GLU A 158 -0.14 11.94 4.83
CA GLU A 158 -1.42 12.62 4.62
C GLU A 158 -2.54 12.03 5.51
N VAL A 159 -2.56 10.71 5.69
CA VAL A 159 -3.43 10.04 6.67
C VAL A 159 -3.14 10.55 8.09
N LEU A 160 -1.88 10.70 8.46
CA LEU A 160 -1.45 11.20 9.77
C LEU A 160 -1.73 12.70 9.98
N GLY A 161 -1.86 13.47 8.90
CA GLY A 161 -1.94 14.93 8.96
C GLY A 161 -0.57 15.62 9.09
N GLU A 162 0.50 14.95 8.65
CA GLU A 162 1.90 15.42 8.66
C GLU A 162 2.33 15.98 7.30
N SER A 163 1.41 16.58 6.56
CA SER A 163 1.64 17.09 5.19
C SER A 163 2.14 18.52 5.17
#